data_AF-A0A6P1IK14-F1
#
_entry.id   AF-A0A6P1IK14-F1
#
_cell.length_a   1.000
_cell.length_b   1.000
_cell.length_c   1.000
_cell.angle_alpha   90.00
_cell.angle_beta   90.00
_cell.angle_gamma   90.00
#
_symmetry.space_group_name_H-M   'P 1'
#
loop_
_entity.id
_entity.type
_entity.pdbx_description
1 polymer ?
#
loop_
_entity_poly.entity_id
_entity_poly.type
_entity_poly.pdbx_seq_one_letter_code
_entity_poly.pdbx_strand_id
1 'polypeptide(L)'
;MIQRFTLSIVAVALALGLAACGDKPQEISGSGVKQDGTPYSGVGKSQYAQGGWSVGDKASWEQQLKARAQYGQNDYTRMSK
;
A
#
# COMPACT_ATOMS: atom_id res chain seq x y z
N MET A 1 -25.71 -45.45 27.63
CA MET A 1 -24.35 -45.35 27.03
C MET A 1 -24.39 -44.59 25.70
N ILE A 2 -25.33 -44.91 24.81
CA ILE A 2 -25.53 -44.29 23.49
C ILE A 2 -25.74 -42.76 23.55
N GLN A 3 -26.61 -42.26 24.45
CA GLN A 3 -26.90 -40.81 24.56
C GLN A 3 -25.67 -39.95 24.92
N ARG A 4 -24.75 -40.49 25.72
CA ARG A 4 -23.50 -39.81 26.10
C ARG A 4 -22.55 -39.75 24.91
N PHE A 5 -22.54 -40.81 24.11
CA PHE A 5 -21.74 -40.93 22.89
C PHE A 5 -22.23 -39.97 21.80
N THR A 6 -23.55 -39.85 21.62
CA THR A 6 -24.15 -38.90 20.66
C THR A 6 -23.83 -37.45 21.01
N LEU A 7 -23.92 -37.07 22.29
CA LEU A 7 -23.56 -35.72 22.76
C LEU A 7 -22.08 -35.40 22.52
N SER A 8 -21.19 -36.35 22.75
CA SER A 8 -19.75 -36.18 22.47
C SER A 8 -19.49 -35.97 20.97
N ILE A 9 -20.16 -36.72 20.09
CA ILE A 9 -20.01 -36.57 18.63
C ILE A 9 -20.50 -35.19 18.17
N VAL A 10 -21.65 -34.73 18.65
CA VAL A 10 -22.20 -33.42 18.30
C VAL A 10 -21.28 -32.29 18.76
N ALA A 11 -20.73 -32.38 19.98
CA ALA A 11 -19.81 -31.38 20.50
C ALA A 11 -18.53 -31.28 19.65
N VAL A 12 -17.96 -32.41 19.24
CA VAL A 12 -16.77 -32.45 18.37
C VAL A 12 -17.08 -31.87 16.99
N ALA A 13 -18.22 -32.19 16.40
CA ALA A 13 -18.63 -31.65 15.10
C ALA A 13 -18.78 -30.11 15.14
N LEU A 14 -19.36 -29.56 16.21
CA LEU A 14 -19.51 -28.12 16.39
C LEU A 14 -18.15 -27.41 16.57
N ALA A 15 -17.22 -28.02 17.31
CA ALA A 15 -15.87 -27.48 17.48
C ALA A 15 -15.09 -27.43 16.17
N LEU A 16 -15.22 -28.45 15.32
CA LEU A 16 -14.56 -28.50 14.01
C LEU A 16 -15.19 -27.50 13.01
N GLY A 17 -16.50 -27.26 13.08
CA GLY A 17 -17.18 -26.26 12.26
C GLY A 17 -16.71 -24.82 12.54
N LEU A 18 -16.41 -24.50 13.80
CA LEU A 18 -15.88 -23.18 14.17
C LEU A 18 -14.47 -22.93 13.61
N ALA A 19 -13.65 -23.97 13.48
CA ALA A 19 -12.31 -23.86 12.91
C ALA A 19 -12.32 -23.59 11.39
N ALA A 20 -13.43 -23.85 10.69
CA ALA A 20 -13.55 -23.61 9.25
C ALA A 20 -13.70 -22.13 8.87
N CYS A 21 -14.02 -21.23 9.81
CA CYS A 21 -14.01 -19.77 9.59
C CYS A 21 -12.64 -19.12 9.87
N GLY A 22 -11.64 -19.90 10.31
CA GLY A 22 -10.28 -19.41 10.57
C GLY A 22 -9.42 -19.42 9.31
N ASP A 23 -9.73 -18.57 8.33
CA ASP A 23 -8.85 -18.40 7.17
C ASP A 23 -7.48 -17.89 7.62
N LYS A 24 -6.42 -18.37 6.98
CA LYS A 24 -5.08 -17.79 7.16
C LYS A 24 -5.08 -16.35 6.68
N PRO A 25 -4.31 -15.43 7.31
CA PRO A 25 -4.18 -14.07 6.80
C PRO A 25 -3.85 -14.07 5.30
N GLN A 26 -4.71 -13.43 4.49
CA GLN A 26 -4.52 -13.29 3.04
C GLN A 26 -3.73 -12.02 2.67
N GLU A 27 -3.10 -11.39 3.66
CA GLU A 27 -2.21 -10.27 3.43
C GLU A 27 -0.92 -10.74 2.75
N ILE A 28 -0.54 -10.04 1.70
CA ILE A 28 0.80 -10.13 1.15
C ILE A 28 1.70 -9.38 2.14
N SER A 29 2.40 -10.11 3.00
CA SER A 29 3.35 -9.55 3.96
C SER A 29 4.80 -9.86 3.57
N GLY A 30 5.72 -8.97 3.96
CA GLY A 30 7.16 -9.14 3.73
C GLY A 30 7.55 -9.17 2.25
N SER A 31 8.34 -10.18 1.86
CA SER A 31 8.97 -10.32 0.53
C SER A 31 7.98 -10.48 -0.62
N GLY A 32 6.70 -10.76 -0.34
CA GLY A 32 5.65 -10.82 -1.36
C GLY A 32 5.17 -9.44 -1.83
N VAL A 33 5.46 -8.37 -1.07
CA VAL A 33 5.06 -7.01 -1.42
C VAL A 33 5.97 -6.50 -2.53
N LYS A 34 5.44 -6.36 -3.74
CA LYS A 34 6.13 -5.69 -4.84
C LYS A 34 6.40 -4.23 -4.40
N GLN A 35 7.66 -3.89 -4.20
CA GLN A 35 8.06 -2.52 -3.95
C GLN A 35 7.98 -1.74 -5.27
N ASP A 36 7.38 -0.56 -5.22
CA ASP A 36 7.38 0.34 -6.37
C ASP A 36 8.81 0.83 -6.67
N GLY A 37 9.03 1.22 -7.93
CA GLY A 37 10.27 1.87 -8.33
C GLY A 37 10.45 3.21 -7.61
N THR A 38 11.70 3.66 -7.51
CA THR A 38 12.01 4.97 -6.93
C THR A 38 11.32 6.08 -7.72
N PRO A 39 10.70 7.09 -7.09
CA PRO A 39 9.87 8.07 -7.79
C PRO A 39 10.66 8.95 -8.78
N TYR A 40 11.96 9.12 -8.56
CA TYR A 40 12.86 9.84 -9.47
C TYR A 40 13.33 9.02 -10.68
N SER A 41 12.93 7.75 -10.83
CA SER A 41 13.22 6.97 -12.04
C SER A 41 12.43 7.44 -13.26
N GLY A 42 11.51 8.38 -13.08
CA GLY A 42 10.69 8.94 -14.15
C GLY A 42 9.63 7.97 -14.67
N VAL A 43 8.96 8.37 -15.75
CA VAL A 43 7.79 7.68 -16.33
C VAL A 43 8.10 7.07 -17.71
N GLY A 44 9.39 6.87 -18.03
CA GLY A 44 9.83 6.39 -19.34
C GLY A 44 9.47 7.35 -20.48
N LYS A 45 9.14 6.80 -21.65
CA LYS A 45 8.69 7.60 -22.82
C LYS A 45 7.20 7.98 -22.68
N SER A 46 6.93 8.93 -21.80
CA SER A 46 5.58 9.49 -21.61
C SER A 46 5.54 10.94 -22.07
N GLN A 47 4.45 11.31 -22.76
CA GLN A 47 4.18 12.72 -23.12
C GLN A 47 3.84 13.59 -21.89
N TYR A 48 3.53 12.95 -20.75
CA TYR A 48 3.21 13.61 -19.49
C TYR A 48 4.42 13.69 -18.54
N ALA A 49 5.63 13.41 -19.04
CA ALA A 49 6.85 13.60 -18.27
C ALA A 49 7.02 15.10 -17.95
N GLN A 50 7.02 15.42 -16.65
CA GLN A 50 7.23 16.78 -16.18
C GLN A 50 8.69 17.19 -16.42
N GLY A 51 8.91 18.33 -17.08
CA GLY A 51 10.24 18.90 -17.27
C GLY A 51 10.77 19.62 -16.03
N GLY A 52 11.98 20.18 -16.12
CA GLY A 52 12.61 20.97 -15.05
C GLY A 52 13.44 20.16 -14.05
N TRP A 53 13.50 18.85 -14.20
CA TRP A 53 14.35 17.96 -13.41
C TRP A 53 14.86 16.79 -14.27
N SER A 54 15.91 16.11 -13.79
CA SER A 54 16.57 15.02 -14.53
C SER A 54 16.16 13.65 -14.04
N VAL A 55 15.80 12.75 -14.97
CA VAL A 55 15.46 11.35 -14.65
C VAL A 55 16.67 10.66 -14.02
N GLY A 56 16.45 9.98 -12.89
CA GLY A 56 17.48 9.33 -12.09
C GLY A 56 18.14 10.24 -11.05
N ASP A 57 17.95 11.56 -11.13
CA ASP A 57 18.50 12.51 -10.17
C ASP A 57 17.47 12.80 -9.06
N LYS A 58 17.70 12.18 -7.91
CA LYS A 58 16.89 12.37 -6.70
C LYS A 58 16.88 13.81 -6.22
N ALA A 59 18.03 14.49 -6.20
CA ALA A 59 18.13 15.85 -5.66
C ALA A 59 17.37 16.84 -6.53
N SER A 60 17.52 16.72 -7.85
CA SER A 60 16.77 17.51 -8.83
C SER A 60 15.25 17.27 -8.73
N TRP A 61 14.84 16.01 -8.56
CA TRP A 61 13.42 15.65 -8.36
C TRP A 61 12.84 16.27 -7.06
N GLU A 62 13.57 16.18 -5.95
CA GLU A 62 13.14 16.76 -4.66
C GLU A 62 13.04 18.29 -4.74
N GLN A 63 13.98 18.95 -5.41
CA GLN A 63 13.93 20.40 -5.63
C GLN A 63 12.72 20.80 -6.47
N GLN A 64 12.40 20.06 -7.53
CA GLN A 64 11.21 20.30 -8.34
C GLN A 64 9.92 20.19 -7.50
N LEU A 65 9.81 19.19 -6.61
CA LEU A 65 8.68 19.06 -5.71
C LEU A 65 8.59 20.22 -4.70
N LYS A 66 9.72 20.62 -4.13
CA LYS A 66 9.78 21.77 -3.21
C LYS A 66 9.31 23.04 -3.89
N ALA A 67 9.78 23.32 -5.11
CA ALA A 67 9.34 24.46 -5.90
C ALA A 67 7.84 24.40 -6.19
N ARG A 68 7.31 23.23 -6.56
CA ARG A 68 5.86 23.05 -6.77
C ARG A 68 5.06 23.32 -5.50
N ALA A 69 5.50 22.80 -4.35
CA ALA A 69 4.82 23.04 -3.09
C ALA A 69 4.83 24.53 -2.73
N GLN A 70 5.99 25.18 -2.86
CA GLN A 70 6.15 26.57 -2.46
C GLN A 70 5.45 27.56 -3.39
N TYR A 71 5.59 27.43 -4.71
CA TYR A 71 5.11 28.45 -5.65
C TYR A 71 3.83 28.03 -6.39
N GLY A 72 3.58 26.73 -6.47
CA GLY A 72 2.46 26.17 -7.24
C GLY A 72 1.21 25.87 -6.43
N GLN A 73 1.33 25.68 -5.11
CA GLN A 73 0.21 25.22 -4.27
C GLN A 73 0.05 26.00 -2.96
N ASN A 74 1.07 26.76 -2.54
CA ASN A 74 1.00 27.52 -1.30
C ASN A 74 0.49 28.95 -1.56
N ASP A 75 -0.78 29.20 -1.25
CA ASP A 75 -1.41 30.50 -1.46
C ASP A 75 -0.82 31.62 -0.59
N TYR A 76 -0.20 31.31 0.55
CA TYR A 76 0.49 32.32 1.37
C TYR A 76 1.63 33.00 0.59
N THR A 77 2.30 32.27 -0.30
CA THR A 77 3.36 32.85 -1.14
C THR A 77 2.82 33.67 -2.31
N ARG A 78 1.58 33.40 -2.73
CA ARG A 78 0.92 34.11 -3.83
C ARG A 78 0.35 35.45 -3.41
N MET A 79 0.06 35.60 -2.11
CA MET A 79 -0.50 36.83 -1.53
C MET A 79 0.57 37.84 -1.08
N SER A 80 1.85 37.62 -1.40
CA SER A 80 2.89 38.62 -1.15
C SER A 80 2.60 39.87 -2.01
N LYS A 81 2.39 41.00 -1.34
CA LYS A 81 2.17 42.32 -1.96
C LYS A 81 3.26 42.72 -2.93
#